data_AF-A0A1H8A403-F1
#
_entry.id   AF-A0A1H8A403-F1
#
_cell.length_a   1.000
_cell.length_b   1.000
_cell.length_c   1.000
_cell.angle_alpha   90.00
_cell.angle_beta   90.00
_cell.angle_gamma   90.00
#
_symmetry.space_group_name_H-M   'P 1'
#
loop_
_entity.id
_entity.type
_entity.pdbx_description
1 polymer ?
#
loop_
_entity_poly.entity_id
_entity_poly.type
_entity_poly.pdbx_seq_one_letter_code
_entity_poly.pdbx_strand_id
1 'polypeptide(L)' 'MGKPHPMALRERVVAFVEEGHSHRAAAARFRVSVKFVNDMVILKRETGELEPRRQGNGGGHGKLARLRDWIAVRM' A
#
# COMPACT_ATOMS: atom_id res chain seq x y z
N MET A 1 -6.48 10.06 2.52
CA MET A 1 -5.96 8.77 2.05
C MET A 1 -6.30 7.73 3.10
N GLY A 2 -6.85 6.57 2.74
CA GLY A 2 -7.14 5.52 3.72
C GLY A 2 -5.85 4.95 4.30
N LYS A 3 -5.89 4.49 5.56
CA LYS A 3 -4.74 3.79 6.16
C LYS A 3 -4.45 2.52 5.34
N PRO A 4 -3.18 2.22 5.04
CA PRO A 4 -2.83 0.96 4.39
C PRO A 4 -3.26 -0.24 5.24
N HIS A 5 -3.53 -1.38 4.60
CA HIS A 5 -3.73 -2.63 5.32
C HIS A 5 -2.50 -2.99 6.19
N PRO A 6 -2.71 -3.62 7.37
CA PRO A 6 -1.62 -4.01 8.27
C PRO A 6 -0.58 -4.92 7.60
N MET A 7 0.68 -4.82 8.02
CA MET A 7 1.80 -5.63 7.47
C MET A 7 1.53 -7.13 7.56
N ALA A 8 1.06 -7.61 8.70
CA ALA A 8 0.72 -9.02 8.88
C ALA A 8 -0.37 -9.53 7.91
N LEU A 9 -1.24 -8.68 7.37
CA LEU A 9 -2.19 -9.08 6.32
C LEU A 9 -1.49 -9.18 4.95
N ARG A 10 -0.63 -8.21 4.65
CA ARG A 10 0.13 -8.17 3.38
C ARG A 10 1.04 -9.38 3.25
N GLU A 11 1.79 -9.69 4.31
CA GLU A 11 2.72 -10.83 4.37
C GLU A 11 1.99 -12.16 4.18
N ARG A 12 0.92 -12.41 4.94
CA ARG A 12 0.15 -13.67 4.83
C ARG A 12 -0.47 -13.87 3.46
N VAL A 13 -0.93 -12.79 2.82
CA VAL A 13 -1.51 -12.86 1.47
C VAL A 13 -0.46 -13.26 0.44
N VAL A 14 0.74 -12.68 0.51
CA VAL A 14 1.82 -13.00 -0.44
C VAL A 14 2.39 -14.39 -0.17
N ALA A 15 2.63 -14.76 1.09
CA ALA A 15 3.09 -16.10 1.45
C ALA A 15 2.15 -17.18 0.91
N PHE A 16 0.84 -17.00 1.04
CA PHE A 16 -0.14 -17.94 0.50
C PHE A 16 -0.10 -18.05 -1.04
N VAL A 17 0.23 -16.97 -1.75
CA VAL A 17 0.44 -17.04 -3.22
C VAL A 17 1.76 -17.72 -3.55
N GLU A 18 2.82 -17.47 -2.79
CA GLU A 18 4.14 -18.11 -2.93
C GLU A 18 4.10 -19.62 -2.64
N GLU A 19 3.17 -20.07 -1.79
CA GLU A 19 2.81 -21.49 -1.58
C GLU A 19 2.16 -22.15 -2.82
N GLY A 20 1.90 -21.39 -3.88
CA GLY A 20 1.38 -21.88 -5.16
C GLY A 20 -0.13 -21.67 -5.36
N HIS A 21 -0.81 -20.98 -4.44
CA HIS A 21 -2.24 -20.72 -4.58
C HIS A 21 -2.53 -19.56 -5.55
N SER A 22 -3.68 -19.65 -6.23
CA SER A 22 -4.11 -18.58 -7.14
C SER A 22 -4.46 -17.29 -6.39
N HIS A 23 -4.34 -16.15 -7.06
CA HIS A 23 -4.69 -14.85 -6.47
C HIS A 23 -6.17 -14.77 -6.06
N ARG A 24 -7.06 -15.47 -6.78
CA ARG A 24 -8.49 -15.57 -6.42
C ARG A 24 -8.70 -16.39 -5.15
N ALA A 25 -7.96 -17.50 -4.98
CA ALA A 25 -8.01 -18.29 -3.76
C ALA A 25 -7.51 -17.47 -2.55
N ALA A 26 -6.42 -16.71 -2.71
CA ALA A 26 -5.91 -15.81 -1.68
C ALA A 26 -6.95 -14.75 -1.29
N ALA A 27 -7.56 -14.08 -2.28
CA ALA A 27 -8.58 -13.07 -2.05
C ALA A 27 -9.78 -13.62 -1.24
N ALA A 28 -10.27 -14.80 -1.61
CA ALA A 28 -11.34 -15.48 -0.87
C ALA A 28 -10.91 -15.87 0.56
N ARG A 29 -9.72 -16.45 0.72
CA ARG A 29 -9.17 -16.92 2.00
C ARG A 29 -8.98 -15.80 3.02
N PHE A 30 -8.57 -14.62 2.57
CA PHE A 30 -8.26 -13.47 3.42
C PHE A 30 -9.35 -12.38 3.42
N ARG A 31 -10.45 -12.57 2.66
CA ARG A 31 -11.56 -11.62 2.52
C ARG A 31 -11.09 -10.23 2.06
N VAL A 32 -10.21 -10.22 1.07
CA VAL A 32 -9.67 -9.01 0.43
C VAL A 32 -10.03 -9.00 -1.05
N SER A 33 -9.88 -7.86 -1.71
CA SER A 33 -10.09 -7.80 -3.16
C SER A 33 -8.96 -8.51 -3.92
N VAL A 34 -9.28 -9.10 -5.08
CA VAL A 34 -8.27 -9.70 -5.97
C VAL A 34 -7.24 -8.66 -6.43
N LYS A 35 -7.67 -7.40 -6.62
CA LYS A 35 -6.78 -6.29 -6.93
C LYS A 35 -5.72 -6.09 -5.84
N PHE A 36 -6.11 -6.11 -4.57
CA PHE A 36 -5.16 -5.99 -3.48
C PHE A 36 -4.10 -7.09 -3.53
N VAL A 37 -4.50 -8.34 -3.79
CA VAL A 37 -3.56 -9.46 -3.95
C VAL A 37 -2.60 -9.20 -5.11
N ASN A 38 -3.11 -8.83 -6.29
CA ASN A 38 -2.29 -8.50 -7.46
C ASN A 38 -1.26 -7.40 -7.12
N ASP A 39 -1.71 -6.31 -6.50
CA ASP A 39 -0.87 -5.17 -6.16
C ASP A 39 0.23 -5.56 -5.16
N MET A 40 -0.04 -6.48 -4.21
CA MET A 40 0.98 -6.97 -3.27
C MET A 40 2.02 -7.86 -3.95
N VAL A 41 1.60 -8.74 -4.86
CA VAL A 41 2.54 -9.59 -5.62
C VAL A 41 3.42 -8.74 -6.54
N ILE A 42 2.84 -7.74 -7.21
CA ILE A 42 3.61 -6.79 -8.03
C ILE A 42 4.59 -6.01 -7.16
N LEU A 43 4.13 -5.46 -6.02
CA LEU A 43 4.99 -4.72 -5.10
C LEU A 43 6.17 -5.56 -4.63
N LYS A 44 5.94 -6.79 -4.17
CA LYS A 44 7.00 -7.71 -3.72
C LYS A 44 8.01 -8.00 -4.82
N ARG A 45 7.55 -8.15 -6.07
CA ARG A 45 8.43 -8.38 -7.23
C ARG A 45 9.27 -7.15 -7.59
N GLU A 46 8.68 -5.96 -7.50
CA GLU A 46 9.35 -4.69 -7.85
C GLU A 46 10.35 -4.24 -6.79
N THR A 47 10.02 -4.40 -5.49
CA THR A 47 10.80 -3.81 -4.39
C THR A 47 11.44 -4.83 -3.46
N GLY A 48 11.05 -6.10 -3.50
CA GLY A 48 11.45 -7.11 -2.52
C GLY A 48 10.76 -6.96 -1.16
N GLU A 49 9.93 -5.93 -0.98
CA GLU A 49 9.30 -5.55 0.29
C GLU A 49 7.77 -5.42 0.16
N LEU A 50 7.07 -5.29 1.29
CA LEU A 50 5.61 -5.11 1.34
C LEU A 50 5.17 -3.82 2.02
N GLU A 51 6.13 -2.98 2.39
CA GLU A 51 5.86 -1.68 3.00
C GLU A 51 4.99 -0.83 2.06
N PRO A 52 3.93 -0.19 2.57
CA PRO A 52 3.10 0.68 1.77
C PRO A 52 3.92 1.84 1.20
N ARG A 53 3.73 2.12 -0.09
CA ARG A 53 4.31 3.31 -0.72
C ARG A 53 3.88 4.57 0.04
N ARG A 54 4.79 5.55 0.09
CA ARG A 54 4.53 6.85 0.69
C ARG A 54 3.22 7.42 0.15
N GLN A 55 2.29 7.67 1.06
CA GLN A 55 0.99 8.24 0.71
C GLN A 55 1.12 9.74 0.47
N GLY A 56 0.50 10.23 -0.61
CA GLY A 56 0.40 11.65 -0.93
C GLY A 56 1.56 12.18 -1.77
N ASN A 57 1.46 13.45 -2.16
CA ASN A 57 2.31 14.07 -3.18
C ASN A 57 3.67 14.56 -2.63
N GLY A 58 4.15 14.03 -1.51
CA GLY A 58 5.44 14.43 -0.90
C GLY A 58 5.51 15.83 -0.28
N GLY A 59 4.45 16.65 -0.40
CA GLY A 59 4.29 17.94 0.30
C GLY A 59 5.13 19.11 -0.24
N GLY A 60 5.87 18.94 -1.35
CA GLY A 60 6.85 19.93 -1.81
C GLY A 60 6.46 20.77 -3.03
N HIS A 61 5.46 20.34 -3.82
CA HIS A 61 5.30 20.82 -5.21
C HIS A 61 3.85 21.20 -5.56
N GLY A 62 2.97 21.28 -4.55
CA GLY A 62 1.56 21.64 -4.74
C GLY A 62 1.33 23.15 -4.84
N LYS A 63 0.13 23.56 -5.27
CA LYS A 63 -0.28 24.99 -5.36
C LYS A 63 -0.05 25.77 -4.06
N LEU A 64 -0.10 25.10 -2.92
CA LEU A 64 0.09 25.67 -1.58
C LEU A 64 1.53 25.59 -1.07
N ALA A 65 2.49 25.08 -1.86
CA ALA A 65 3.86 24.87 -1.41
C ALA A 65 4.52 26.17 -0.91
N ARG A 66 4.20 27.32 -1.54
CA ARG A 66 4.66 28.66 -1.13
C ARG A 66 4.05 29.18 0.18
N LEU A 67 2.92 28.60 0.60
CA LEU A 67 2.19 28.99 1.81
C LEU A 67 2.47 28.03 2.98
N ARG A 68 3.41 27.10 2.83
CA ARG A 68 3.66 26.02 3.80
C ARG A 68 3.91 26.56 5.21
N ASP A 69 4.79 27.54 5.35
CA ASP A 69 5.14 28.12 6.65
C ASP A 69 3.95 28.90 7.24
N TRP A 70 3.20 29.62 6.40
CA TRP A 70 2.00 30.34 6.81
C TRP A 70 0.90 29.41 7.36
N ILE A 71 0.75 28.22 6.77
CA ILE A 71 -0.18 27.17 7.21
C ILE A 71 0.34 26.53 8.52
N ALA A 72 1.63 26.22 8.59
CA ALA A 72 2.23 25.50 9.72
C ALA A 72 2.06 26.24 11.05
N VAL A 73 2.10 27.58 11.06
CA VAL A 73 1.90 28.39 12.27
C VAL A 73 0.43 28.57 12.68
N ARG A 74 -0.53 27.98 11.96
CA ARG A 74 -1.98 28.14 12.16
C ARG A 74 -2.74 26.82 12.33
N MET A 75 -2.05 25.68 12.27
CA MET A 75 -2.59 24.36 12.61
C MET A 75 -2.08 23.93 13.98
#